data_AF-A0A067LVP1-F1
#
_entry.id   AF-A0A067LVP1-F1
#
_cell.length_a   1.000
_cell.length_b   1.000
_cell.length_c   1.000
_cell.angle_alpha   90.00
_cell.angle_beta   90.00
_cell.angle_gamma   90.00
#
_symmetry.space_group_name_H-M   'P 1'
#
loop_
_entity.id
_entity.type
_entity.pdbx_description
1 polymer ?
#
loop_
_entity_poly.entity_id
_entity_poly.type
_entity_poly.pdbx_seq_one_letter_code
_entity_poly.pdbx_strand_id
1 'polypeptide(L)'
;LHRTGVGGGGAPHRSKLALARYARKWKQLNTIQRKRIKKEEITRYTWINHHDVLAVYSADCAKRVLVYDGPSSNGIVQPCDPCAEVLNDKRFQNALRRKMPSEAHMRFSPSQYRPELLGAVWSMQTGVRQLVEMVRSHILYHKNNDIYLEFSRMAISGNLKGHEALLGLIEYEVRRFQRLSAGKSLCNMEYPHPINEVMNI
;
A
#
# COMPACT_ATOMS: atom_id res chain seq x y z
N LEU A 1 2.94 -6.92 5.93
CA LEU A 1 1.79 -7.23 5.04
C LEU A 1 1.52 -6.23 3.91
N HIS A 2 2.23 -5.09 3.84
CA HIS A 2 2.04 -4.06 2.79
C HIS A 2 2.27 -4.48 1.33
N ARG A 3 2.79 -5.69 1.09
CA ARG A 3 3.17 -6.20 -0.25
C ARG A 3 2.06 -7.00 -0.93
N THR A 4 0.99 -7.34 -0.23
CA THR A 4 -0.11 -8.16 -0.75
C THR A 4 -1.43 -7.65 -0.20
N GLY A 5 -2.46 -7.58 -1.05
CA GLY A 5 -3.83 -7.30 -0.61
C GLY A 5 -4.65 -8.56 -0.33
N VAL A 6 -4.06 -9.75 -0.48
CA VAL A 6 -4.78 -11.00 -0.31
C VAL A 6 -4.98 -11.28 1.18
N GLY A 7 -6.19 -11.73 1.56
CA GLY A 7 -6.55 -12.04 2.94
C GLY A 7 -5.92 -13.32 3.52
N GLY A 8 -5.20 -14.11 2.73
CA GLY A 8 -4.57 -15.35 3.18
C GLY A 8 -3.99 -16.18 2.05
N GLY A 9 -3.64 -17.42 2.31
CA GLY A 9 -3.11 -18.33 1.29
C GLY A 9 -2.95 -19.76 1.74
N GLY A 10 -2.26 -20.56 0.92
CA GLY A 10 -2.00 -21.97 1.20
C GLY A 10 -3.03 -22.94 0.63
N ALA A 11 -4.15 -22.44 0.10
CA ALA A 11 -5.15 -23.27 -0.57
C ALA A 11 -4.65 -23.90 -1.89
N PRO A 12 -5.24 -25.03 -2.31
CA PRO A 12 -4.99 -25.59 -3.63
C PRO A 12 -5.32 -24.61 -4.76
N HIS A 13 -4.57 -24.70 -5.86
CA HIS A 13 -4.78 -23.84 -7.02
C HIS A 13 -6.23 -23.96 -7.56
N ARG A 14 -6.85 -22.83 -7.95
CA ARG A 14 -8.24 -22.78 -8.46
C ARG A 14 -8.54 -23.79 -9.56
N SER A 15 -7.58 -24.08 -10.45
CA SER A 15 -7.76 -25.12 -11.48
C SER A 15 -7.97 -26.51 -10.90
N LYS A 16 -7.27 -26.85 -9.81
CA LYS A 16 -7.46 -28.13 -9.10
C LYS A 16 -8.81 -28.16 -8.39
N LEU A 17 -9.21 -27.07 -7.74
CA LEU A 17 -10.53 -26.96 -7.10
C LEU A 17 -11.67 -27.06 -8.13
N ALA A 18 -11.53 -26.38 -9.28
CA ALA A 18 -12.49 -26.44 -10.37
C ALA A 18 -12.65 -27.87 -10.93
N LEU A 19 -11.53 -28.56 -11.14
CA LEU A 19 -11.54 -29.94 -11.62
C LEU A 19 -12.17 -30.88 -10.59
N ALA A 20 -11.80 -30.76 -9.32
CA ALA A 20 -12.33 -31.61 -8.25
C ALA A 20 -13.84 -31.43 -8.04
N ARG A 21 -14.36 -30.20 -8.16
CA ARG A 21 -15.77 -29.91 -7.87
C ARG A 21 -16.71 -30.04 -9.07
N TYR A 22 -16.25 -29.68 -10.27
CA TYR A 22 -17.10 -29.57 -11.46
C TYR A 22 -16.60 -30.40 -12.65
N ALA A 23 -15.50 -31.14 -12.50
CA ALA A 23 -14.84 -31.88 -13.59
C ALA A 23 -14.52 -31.01 -14.82
N ARG A 24 -14.31 -29.70 -14.62
CA ARG A 24 -14.11 -28.70 -15.69
C ARG A 24 -12.93 -27.80 -15.41
N LYS A 25 -12.30 -27.27 -16.47
CA LYS A 25 -11.21 -26.30 -16.34
C LYS A 25 -11.77 -24.98 -15.80
N TRP A 26 -10.99 -24.26 -14.98
CA TRP A 26 -11.37 -22.96 -14.41
C TRP A 26 -11.95 -21.97 -15.44
N LYS A 27 -11.35 -21.91 -16.64
CA LYS A 27 -11.78 -21.03 -17.74
C LYS A 27 -13.20 -21.35 -18.24
N GLN A 28 -13.64 -22.60 -18.13
CA GLN A 28 -14.96 -23.08 -18.60
C GLN A 28 -16.07 -22.89 -17.56
N LEU A 29 -15.74 -22.46 -16.34
CA LEU A 29 -16.74 -22.21 -15.31
C LEU A 29 -17.47 -20.89 -15.54
N ASN A 30 -18.78 -20.88 -15.28
CA ASN A 30 -19.58 -19.67 -15.26
C ASN A 30 -19.31 -18.81 -14.00
N THR A 31 -19.83 -17.59 -13.96
CA THR A 31 -19.58 -16.63 -12.88
C THR A 31 -19.97 -17.15 -11.50
N ILE A 32 -21.09 -17.88 -11.40
CA ILE A 32 -21.59 -18.45 -10.12
C ILE A 32 -20.65 -19.55 -9.63
N GLN A 33 -20.25 -20.46 -10.51
CA GLN A 33 -19.31 -21.54 -10.21
C GLN A 33 -17.95 -20.97 -9.77
N ARG A 34 -17.44 -19.94 -10.48
CA ARG A 34 -16.20 -19.25 -10.10
C ARG A 34 -16.30 -18.61 -8.71
N LYS A 35 -17.43 -17.96 -8.37
CA LYS A 35 -17.66 -17.41 -7.03
C LYS A 35 -17.63 -18.51 -5.95
N ARG A 36 -18.26 -19.67 -6.21
CA ARG A 36 -18.25 -20.81 -5.27
C ARG A 36 -16.84 -21.36 -5.04
N ILE A 37 -16.05 -21.54 -6.10
CA ILE A 37 -14.65 -21.98 -5.98
C ILE A 37 -13.80 -20.95 -5.22
N LYS A 38 -14.02 -19.64 -5.42
CA LYS A 38 -13.32 -18.60 -4.63
C LYS A 38 -13.65 -18.69 -3.14
N LYS A 39 -14.91 -18.93 -2.78
CA LYS A 39 -15.30 -19.18 -1.38
C LYS A 39 -14.62 -20.42 -0.83
N GLU A 40 -14.61 -21.50 -1.60
CA GLU A 40 -13.95 -22.75 -1.22
C GLU A 40 -12.42 -22.60 -1.07
N GLU A 41 -11.79 -21.81 -1.93
CA GLU A 41 -10.37 -21.45 -1.82
C GLU A 41 -10.10 -20.74 -0.48
N ILE A 42 -10.90 -19.74 -0.12
CA ILE A 42 -10.75 -19.00 1.14
C ILE A 42 -10.90 -19.93 2.35
N THR A 43 -11.90 -20.84 2.33
CA THR A 43 -12.09 -21.81 3.42
C THR A 43 -10.96 -22.82 3.56
N ARG A 44 -10.11 -22.97 2.54
CA ARG A 44 -8.96 -23.90 2.52
C ARG A 44 -7.62 -23.17 2.68
N TYR A 45 -7.64 -21.91 3.11
CA TYR A 45 -6.40 -21.23 3.49
C TYR A 45 -5.75 -21.93 4.68
N THR A 46 -4.42 -22.01 4.67
CA THR A 46 -3.63 -22.49 5.80
C THR A 46 -3.11 -21.34 6.64
N TRP A 47 -3.04 -20.13 6.07
CA TRP A 47 -2.77 -18.89 6.82
C TRP A 47 -3.67 -17.75 6.38
N ILE A 48 -3.88 -16.81 7.30
CA ILE A 48 -4.72 -15.62 7.16
C ILE A 48 -3.87 -14.38 7.44
N ASN A 49 -4.01 -13.37 6.59
CA ASN A 49 -3.33 -12.08 6.71
C ASN A 49 -4.28 -11.07 7.36
N HIS A 50 -3.98 -10.69 8.60
CA HIS A 50 -4.68 -9.63 9.31
C HIS A 50 -3.96 -8.30 9.05
N HIS A 51 -4.47 -7.56 8.06
CA HIS A 51 -3.85 -6.31 7.59
C HIS A 51 -4.00 -5.15 8.57
N ASP A 52 -5.02 -5.21 9.42
CA ASP A 52 -5.30 -4.26 10.51
C ASP A 52 -4.19 -4.24 11.57
N VAL A 53 -3.73 -5.43 11.99
CA VAL A 53 -2.66 -5.59 12.99
C VAL A 53 -1.31 -5.94 12.38
N LEU A 54 -1.22 -5.94 11.04
CA LEU A 54 -0.03 -6.30 10.25
C LEU A 54 0.57 -7.67 10.59
N ALA A 55 -0.26 -8.62 11.03
CA ALA A 55 0.17 -9.95 11.46
C ALA A 55 -0.40 -11.07 10.59
N VAL A 56 0.32 -12.20 10.55
CA VAL A 56 -0.11 -13.42 9.88
C VAL A 56 -0.44 -14.47 10.93
N TYR A 57 -1.58 -15.13 10.77
CA TYR A 57 -2.04 -16.19 11.66
C TYR A 57 -2.22 -17.48 10.87
N SER A 58 -2.08 -18.62 11.54
CA SER A 58 -2.57 -19.88 11.01
C SER A 58 -4.10 -19.86 10.92
N ALA A 59 -4.66 -20.54 9.92
CA ALA A 59 -6.10 -20.78 9.87
C ALA A 59 -6.57 -21.59 11.10
N ASP A 60 -5.68 -22.42 11.65
CA ASP A 60 -5.90 -23.25 12.84
C ASP A 60 -5.32 -22.58 14.11
N CYS A 61 -5.23 -21.24 14.13
CA CYS A 61 -4.74 -20.49 15.29
C CYS A 61 -5.49 -20.90 16.56
N ALA A 62 -4.72 -21.30 17.59
CA ALA A 62 -5.27 -21.70 18.88
C ALA A 62 -5.79 -20.51 19.72
N LYS A 63 -5.67 -19.27 19.22
CA LYS A 63 -6.08 -18.01 19.86
C LYS A 63 -5.56 -17.84 21.29
N ARG A 64 -4.39 -18.43 21.55
CA ARG A 64 -3.67 -18.33 22.81
C ARG A 64 -2.29 -17.76 22.56
N VAL A 65 -1.80 -17.06 23.55
CA VAL A 65 -0.49 -16.44 23.56
C VAL A 65 0.36 -17.21 24.57
N LEU A 66 1.53 -17.68 24.15
CA LEU A 66 2.44 -18.38 25.05
C LEU A 66 3.32 -17.33 25.73
N VAL A 67 3.12 -17.18 27.04
CA VAL A 67 3.94 -16.32 27.90
C VAL A 67 4.83 -17.25 28.72
N TYR A 68 6.13 -17.03 28.64
CA TYR A 68 7.10 -17.74 29.47
C TYR A 68 7.54 -16.76 30.57
N ASP A 69 7.35 -17.14 31.84
CA ASP A 69 7.70 -16.33 33.02
C ASP A 69 9.01 -16.80 33.67
N GLY A 70 10.03 -17.03 32.84
CA GLY A 70 11.36 -17.48 33.31
C GLY A 70 12.40 -16.34 33.32
N PRO A 71 13.41 -16.38 34.21
CA PRO A 71 14.47 -15.35 34.27
C PRO A 71 15.27 -15.20 32.96
N SER A 72 15.26 -16.21 32.08
CA SER A 72 15.89 -16.22 30.76
C SER A 72 14.97 -15.79 29.61
N SER A 73 13.67 -15.61 29.86
CA SER A 73 12.66 -15.44 28.81
C SER A 73 12.36 -13.98 28.45
N ASN A 74 12.86 -13.00 29.20
CA ASN A 74 12.70 -11.55 28.96
C ASN A 74 11.25 -11.12 28.60
N GLY A 75 10.22 -11.85 29.04
CA GLY A 75 8.83 -11.58 28.67
C GLY A 75 8.53 -11.77 27.17
N ILE A 76 9.32 -12.58 26.46
CA ILE A 76 9.11 -12.85 25.04
C ILE A 76 7.81 -13.63 24.87
N VAL A 77 6.84 -12.95 24.26
CA VAL A 77 5.58 -13.51 23.83
C VAL A 77 5.79 -14.34 22.57
N GLN A 78 5.49 -15.63 22.62
CA GLN A 78 5.55 -16.51 21.45
C GLN A 78 4.14 -16.76 20.87
N PRO A 79 4.01 -16.88 19.53
CA PRO A 79 2.77 -17.32 18.93
C PRO A 79 2.46 -18.76 19.35
N CYS A 80 1.19 -19.14 19.33
CA CYS A 80 0.82 -20.56 19.47
C CYS A 80 1.46 -21.43 18.38
N ASP A 81 1.62 -22.72 18.67
CA ASP A 81 2.32 -23.67 17.78
C ASP A 81 1.82 -23.63 16.32
N PRO A 82 0.50 -23.65 16.03
CA PRO A 82 0.01 -23.57 14.65
C PRO A 82 0.46 -22.29 13.94
N CYS A 83 0.48 -21.15 14.63
CA CYS A 83 0.93 -19.89 14.07
C CYS A 83 2.46 -19.85 13.88
N ALA A 84 3.22 -20.47 14.77
CA ALA A 84 4.67 -20.63 14.61
C ALA A 84 5.00 -21.50 13.39
N GLU A 85 4.24 -22.57 13.16
CA GLU A 85 4.42 -23.50 12.04
C GLU A 85 4.17 -22.88 10.66
N VAL A 86 3.41 -21.77 10.56
CA VAL A 86 3.21 -21.06 9.29
C VAL A 86 4.54 -20.68 8.64
N LEU A 87 5.55 -20.32 9.43
CA LEU A 87 6.89 -19.99 8.92
C LEU A 87 7.60 -21.17 8.26
N ASN A 88 7.23 -22.40 8.65
CA ASN A 88 7.77 -23.65 8.12
C ASN A 88 6.97 -24.18 6.91
N ASP A 89 5.77 -23.63 6.63
CA ASP A 89 5.00 -23.99 5.44
C ASP A 89 5.75 -23.55 4.17
N LYS A 90 6.13 -24.52 3.32
CA LYS A 90 6.83 -24.27 2.05
C LYS A 90 6.06 -23.31 1.12
N ARG A 91 4.72 -23.36 1.12
CA ARG A 91 3.86 -22.46 0.32
C ARG A 91 3.95 -21.03 0.86
N PHE A 92 4.01 -20.87 2.17
CA PHE A 92 4.20 -19.57 2.81
C PHE A 92 5.59 -19.01 2.52
N GLN A 93 6.65 -19.81 2.67
CA GLN A 93 8.01 -19.41 2.32
C GLN A 93 8.13 -19.00 0.85
N ASN A 94 7.51 -19.75 -0.07
CA ASN A 94 7.45 -19.40 -1.48
C ASN A 94 6.72 -18.07 -1.72
N ALA A 95 5.66 -17.78 -0.95
CA ALA A 95 4.95 -16.51 -1.04
C ALA A 95 5.84 -15.34 -0.57
N LEU A 96 6.61 -15.51 0.51
CA LEU A 96 7.54 -14.50 1.01
C LEU A 96 8.67 -14.17 0.01
N ARG A 97 9.15 -15.18 -0.73
CA ARG A 97 10.21 -15.03 -1.74
C ARG A 97 9.77 -14.32 -3.02
N ARG A 98 8.47 -14.13 -3.26
CA ARG A 98 7.99 -13.43 -4.46
C ARG A 98 8.40 -11.96 -4.44
N LYS A 99 9.21 -11.54 -5.41
CA LYS A 99 9.62 -10.14 -5.57
C LYS A 99 8.41 -9.26 -5.86
N MET A 100 8.42 -8.02 -5.36
CA MET A 100 7.43 -7.02 -5.76
C MET A 100 7.60 -6.75 -7.27
N PRO A 101 6.51 -6.66 -8.04
CA PRO A 101 6.59 -6.19 -9.42
C PRO A 101 7.10 -4.75 -9.45
N SER A 102 7.81 -4.37 -10.52
CA SER A 102 8.21 -2.98 -10.74
C SER A 102 6.98 -2.09 -10.95
N GLU A 103 7.13 -0.79 -10.69
CA GLU A 103 6.03 0.18 -10.74
C GLU A 103 5.27 0.17 -12.07
N ALA A 104 6.00 0.12 -13.19
CA ALA A 104 5.44 0.00 -14.54
C ALA A 104 4.54 -1.25 -14.72
N HIS A 105 4.75 -2.29 -13.91
CA HIS A 105 3.98 -3.53 -13.94
C HIS A 105 2.91 -3.63 -12.84
N MET A 106 2.93 -2.77 -11.82
CA MET A 106 1.91 -2.76 -10.76
C MET A 106 0.50 -2.49 -11.32
N ARG A 107 0.41 -1.67 -12.39
CA ARG A 107 -0.84 -1.39 -13.12
C ARG A 107 -1.51 -2.63 -13.72
N PHE A 108 -0.78 -3.73 -13.93
CA PHE A 108 -1.32 -4.99 -14.44
C PHE A 108 -1.74 -5.97 -13.34
N SER A 109 -1.53 -5.62 -12.06
CA SER A 109 -1.99 -6.46 -10.95
C SER A 109 -3.52 -6.60 -10.99
N PRO A 110 -4.09 -7.82 -10.97
CA PRO A 110 -5.53 -8.03 -11.05
C PRO A 110 -6.28 -7.26 -9.94
N SER A 111 -7.37 -6.58 -10.29
CA SER A 111 -8.19 -5.78 -9.36
C SER A 111 -8.61 -6.57 -8.12
N GLN A 112 -8.91 -7.86 -8.27
CA GLN A 112 -9.28 -8.78 -7.18
C GLN A 112 -8.20 -9.00 -6.10
N TYR A 113 -6.95 -8.59 -6.33
CA TYR A 113 -5.84 -8.69 -5.37
C TYR A 113 -5.35 -7.33 -4.89
N ARG A 114 -6.00 -6.25 -5.34
CA ARG A 114 -5.80 -4.90 -4.82
C ARG A 114 -6.81 -4.70 -3.70
N PRO A 115 -6.40 -4.30 -2.49
CA PRO A 115 -7.36 -3.79 -1.51
C PRO A 115 -8.05 -2.59 -2.15
N GLU A 116 -9.38 -2.50 -2.11
CA GLU A 116 -10.13 -1.48 -2.87
C GLU A 116 -9.68 -0.05 -2.54
N LEU A 117 -9.41 0.20 -1.25
CA LEU A 117 -8.84 1.45 -0.73
C LEU A 117 -7.39 1.71 -1.18
N LEU A 118 -6.48 0.72 -1.11
CA LEU A 118 -5.10 0.88 -1.58
C LEU A 118 -5.00 0.92 -3.11
N GLY A 119 -5.90 0.22 -3.79
CA GLY A 119 -6.04 0.22 -5.23
C GLY A 119 -6.50 1.59 -5.71
N ALA A 120 -7.45 2.23 -5.02
CA ALA A 120 -7.82 3.62 -5.27
C ALA A 120 -6.64 4.56 -5.01
N VAL A 121 -6.02 4.52 -3.82
CA VAL A 121 -4.89 5.41 -3.46
C VAL A 121 -3.67 5.24 -4.39
N TRP A 122 -3.33 4.02 -4.79
CA TRP A 122 -2.20 3.76 -5.71
C TRP A 122 -2.55 3.96 -7.19
N SER A 123 -3.81 3.80 -7.58
CA SER A 123 -4.26 4.08 -8.96
C SER A 123 -4.60 5.56 -9.15
N MET A 124 -4.85 6.30 -8.07
CA MET A 124 -5.31 7.69 -8.15
C MET A 124 -4.25 8.69 -8.56
N GLN A 125 -2.95 8.43 -8.41
CA GLN A 125 -1.91 9.28 -9.00
C GLN A 125 -0.50 8.70 -8.87
N THR A 126 0.21 8.67 -10.00
CA THR A 126 1.68 8.65 -10.03
C THR A 126 2.18 9.80 -9.13
N GLY A 127 2.95 9.49 -8.09
CA GLY A 127 3.50 10.49 -7.16
C GLY A 127 3.04 10.36 -5.70
N VAL A 128 1.87 9.79 -5.40
CA VAL A 128 1.41 9.63 -4.00
C VAL A 128 2.32 8.68 -3.23
N ARG A 129 2.80 7.61 -3.88
CA ARG A 129 3.76 6.70 -3.25
C ARG A 129 5.13 7.35 -3.06
N GLN A 130 5.60 8.15 -4.02
CA GLN A 130 6.85 8.90 -3.91
C GLN A 130 6.77 9.93 -2.78
N LEU A 131 5.63 10.60 -2.61
CA LEU A 131 5.34 11.47 -1.48
C LEU A 131 5.36 10.69 -0.16
N VAL A 132 4.69 9.54 -0.07
CA VAL A 132 4.70 8.71 1.14
C VAL A 132 6.10 8.17 1.45
N GLU A 133 6.89 7.81 0.43
CA GLU A 133 8.26 7.33 0.59
C GLU A 133 9.23 8.46 0.95
N MET A 134 9.07 9.67 0.37
CA MET A 134 9.80 10.89 0.76
C MET A 134 9.46 11.32 2.18
N VAL A 135 8.19 11.36 2.56
CA VAL A 135 7.77 11.69 3.93
C VAL A 135 8.32 10.63 4.89
N ARG A 136 8.29 9.34 4.53
CA ARG A 136 8.91 8.28 5.35
C ARG A 136 10.41 8.43 5.49
N SER A 137 11.15 8.70 4.40
CA SER A 137 12.59 8.90 4.48
C SER A 137 12.92 10.17 5.27
N HIS A 138 12.16 11.24 5.08
CA HIS A 138 12.35 12.51 5.78
C HIS A 138 12.02 12.42 7.28
N ILE A 139 10.98 11.68 7.68
CA ILE A 139 10.68 11.37 9.10
C ILE A 139 11.81 10.56 9.76
N LEU A 140 12.45 9.65 9.01
CA LEU A 140 13.55 8.83 9.52
C LEU A 140 14.86 9.63 9.74
N TYR A 141 15.10 10.69 8.96
CA TYR A 141 16.32 11.51 9.06
C TYR A 141 16.14 12.84 9.81
N HIS A 142 14.94 13.44 9.79
CA HIS A 142 14.61 14.69 10.47
C HIS A 142 13.42 14.47 11.41
N LYS A 143 13.70 14.00 12.63
CA LYS A 143 12.71 13.50 13.59
C LYS A 143 11.54 14.44 13.92
N ASN A 144 11.63 15.75 13.70
CA ASN A 144 10.64 16.71 14.22
C ASN A 144 10.28 17.90 13.31
N ASN A 145 10.67 17.95 12.03
CA ASN A 145 10.35 19.12 11.20
C ASN A 145 10.33 18.80 9.70
N ASP A 146 9.29 18.08 9.25
CA ASP A 146 8.99 17.99 7.81
C ASP A 146 8.31 19.29 7.38
N ILE A 147 9.13 20.22 6.85
CA ILE A 147 8.68 21.53 6.38
C ILE A 147 7.59 21.43 5.32
N TYR A 148 7.57 20.36 4.52
CA TYR A 148 6.55 20.15 3.48
C TYR A 148 5.21 19.75 4.09
N LEU A 149 5.25 18.88 5.11
CA LEU A 149 4.05 18.50 5.86
C LEU A 149 3.49 19.69 6.65
N GLU A 150 4.36 20.47 7.29
CA GLU A 150 3.95 21.64 8.06
C GLU A 150 3.41 22.74 7.15
N PHE A 151 4.07 23.02 6.03
CA PHE A 151 3.55 23.91 5.00
C PHE A 151 2.16 23.46 4.52
N SER A 152 1.99 22.16 4.24
CA SER A 152 0.70 21.60 3.81
C SER A 152 -0.39 21.77 4.88
N ARG A 153 -0.06 21.52 6.15
CA ARG A 153 -0.99 21.75 7.28
C ARG A 153 -1.35 23.22 7.42
N MET A 154 -0.38 24.12 7.35
CA MET A 154 -0.60 25.57 7.43
C MET A 154 -1.45 26.08 6.26
N ALA A 155 -1.26 25.54 5.05
CA ALA A 155 -2.07 25.86 3.89
C ALA A 155 -3.53 25.39 4.08
N ILE A 156 -3.74 24.14 4.51
CA ILE A 156 -5.08 23.56 4.70
C ILE A 156 -5.84 24.24 5.85
N SER A 157 -5.15 24.51 6.96
CA SER A 157 -5.74 25.22 8.12
C SER A 157 -6.04 26.69 7.83
N GLY A 158 -5.54 27.23 6.71
CA GLY A 158 -5.71 28.64 6.35
C GLY A 158 -4.77 29.57 7.13
N ASN A 159 -3.79 29.04 7.84
CA ASN A 159 -2.80 29.82 8.58
C ASN A 159 -1.85 30.61 7.66
N LEU A 160 -1.85 30.32 6.35
CA LEU A 160 -1.12 31.08 5.33
C LEU A 160 -1.94 32.22 4.69
N LYS A 161 -3.18 32.46 5.15
CA LYS A 161 -3.98 33.61 4.67
C LYS A 161 -3.26 34.92 4.98
N GLY A 162 -3.06 35.77 3.97
CA GLY A 162 -2.28 37.00 4.09
C GLY A 162 -0.82 36.88 3.65
N HIS A 163 -0.33 35.67 3.38
CA HIS A 163 0.98 35.42 2.76
C HIS A 163 0.86 35.18 1.24
N GLU A 164 0.06 36.00 0.56
CA GLU A 164 -0.31 35.80 -0.86
C GLU A 164 0.88 35.81 -1.82
N ALA A 165 1.93 36.58 -1.53
CA ALA A 165 3.16 36.59 -2.32
C ALA A 165 3.92 35.25 -2.25
N LEU A 166 3.99 34.64 -1.07
CA LEU A 166 4.60 33.32 -0.89
C LEU A 166 3.78 32.24 -1.60
N LEU A 167 2.46 32.24 -1.40
CA LEU A 167 1.56 31.28 -2.05
C LEU A 167 1.61 31.41 -3.57
N GLY A 168 1.63 32.64 -4.08
CA GLY A 168 1.81 32.90 -5.51
C GLY A 168 3.13 32.36 -6.04
N LEU A 169 4.23 32.48 -5.29
CA LEU A 169 5.55 32.03 -5.75
C LEU A 169 5.60 30.51 -5.85
N ILE A 170 5.02 29.83 -4.87
CA ILE A 170 4.88 28.38 -4.87
C ILE A 170 3.99 27.94 -6.03
N GLU A 171 2.85 28.62 -6.26
CA GLU A 171 1.97 28.33 -7.40
C GLU A 171 2.67 28.51 -8.75
N TYR A 172 3.42 29.61 -8.91
CA TYR A 172 4.20 29.88 -10.12
C TYR A 172 5.23 28.79 -10.38
N GLU A 173 6.01 28.40 -9.37
CA GLU A 173 7.01 27.34 -9.50
C GLU A 173 6.37 25.99 -9.84
N VAL A 174 5.23 25.65 -9.22
CA VAL A 174 4.48 24.43 -9.58
C VAL A 174 4.03 24.46 -11.05
N ARG A 175 3.46 25.57 -11.53
CA ARG A 175 3.04 25.73 -12.93
C ARG A 175 4.23 25.66 -13.89
N ARG A 176 5.36 26.28 -13.54
CA ARG A 176 6.61 26.25 -14.30
C ARG A 176 7.10 24.81 -14.48
N PHE A 177 7.19 24.04 -13.39
CA PHE A 177 7.60 22.64 -13.44
C PHE A 177 6.66 21.80 -14.30
N GLN A 178 5.34 21.94 -14.13
CA GLN A 178 4.36 21.20 -14.93
C GLN A 178 4.49 21.49 -16.44
N ARG A 179 4.73 22.74 -16.84
CA ARG A 179 4.94 23.11 -18.24
C ARG A 179 6.20 22.49 -18.82
N LEU A 180 7.32 22.58 -18.08
CA LEU A 180 8.59 21.98 -18.51
C LEU A 180 8.49 20.46 -18.62
N SER A 181 7.88 19.78 -17.64
CA SER A 181 7.66 18.33 -17.68
C SER A 181 6.74 17.90 -18.82
N ALA A 182 5.84 18.77 -19.27
CA ALA A 182 4.99 18.56 -20.44
C ALA A 182 5.67 18.97 -21.76
N GLY A 183 6.94 19.39 -21.75
CA GLY A 183 7.69 19.83 -22.93
C GLY A 183 7.21 21.16 -23.53
N LYS A 184 6.48 21.97 -22.76
CA LYS A 184 5.93 23.27 -23.20
C LYS A 184 6.89 24.40 -22.85
N SER A 185 6.91 25.45 -23.67
CA SER A 185 7.69 26.66 -23.37
C SER A 185 7.10 27.44 -22.19
N LEU A 186 7.93 28.27 -21.57
CA LEU A 186 7.56 29.18 -20.48
C LEU A 186 7.04 30.54 -20.98
N CYS A 187 6.90 30.72 -22.30
CA CYS A 187 6.35 31.94 -22.88
C CYS A 187 4.91 32.16 -22.40
N ASN A 188 4.57 33.42 -22.14
CA ASN A 188 3.26 33.86 -21.64
C ASN A 188 2.88 33.25 -20.29
N MET A 189 3.86 32.95 -19.44
CA MET A 189 3.61 32.59 -18.05
C MET A 189 3.67 33.86 -17.20
N GLU A 190 2.53 34.25 -16.66
CA GLU A 190 2.40 35.44 -15.83
C GLU A 190 2.74 35.13 -14.38
N TYR A 191 3.42 36.06 -13.71
CA TYR A 191 3.56 36.01 -12.27
C TYR A 191 2.23 36.43 -11.61
N PRO A 192 1.84 35.77 -10.51
CA PRO A 192 0.75 36.25 -9.67
C PRO A 192 0.95 37.71 -9.25
N HIS A 193 -0.15 38.47 -9.19
CA HIS A 193 -0.13 39.92 -8.93
C HIS A 193 0.73 40.35 -7.72
N PRO A 194 0.68 39.65 -6.56
CA PRO A 194 1.51 40.01 -5.40
C PRO A 194 3.02 39.86 -5.63
N ILE A 195 3.44 39.03 -6.59
CA ILE A 195 4.86 38.85 -6.94
C ILE A 195 5.31 39.89 -7.95
N ASN A 196 4.44 40.26 -8.89
CA ASN A 196 4.74 41.37 -9.82
C ASN A 196 5.04 42.66 -9.04
N GLU A 197 4.36 42.91 -7.93
CA GLU A 197 4.65 44.06 -7.06
C GLU A 197 6.02 43.97 -6.37
N VAL A 198 6.45 42.77 -5.98
CA VAL A 198 7.75 42.54 -5.30
C VAL A 198 8.93 42.48 -6.28
N MET A 199 8.69 41.99 -7.50
CA MET A 199 9.71 41.77 -8.54
C MET A 199 9.82 42.94 -9.51
N ASN A 200 8.92 43.93 -9.45
CA ASN A 200 9.09 45.22 -10.12
C ASN A 200 10.14 46.06 -9.36
N ILE A 201 11.41 45.75 -9.61
CA ILE A 201 12.55 46.69 -9.52
C ILE A 201 12.96 47.02 -10.95
#